data_AF-A0A0G0Q6T5-F1
#
_entry.id   AF-A0A0G0Q6T5-F1
#
_cell.length_a   1.000
_cell.length_b   1.000
_cell.length_c   1.000
_cell.angle_alpha   90.00
_cell.angle_beta   90.00
_cell.angle_gamma   90.00
#
_symmetry.space_group_name_H-M   'P 1'
#
loop_
_entity.id
_entity.type
_entity.pdbx_description
1 polymer ?
#
loop_
_entity_poly.entity_id
_entity_poly.type
_entity_poly.pdbx_seq_one_letter_code
_entity_poly.pdbx_strand_id
1 'polypeptide(L)'
;MSLRSCLSRFKEEKLPFSHQSYSTLKLGAREIVLSEIMHTIDNDTERRIRRREYIVDKAKYATVLYDKTGKSITTSIIRDLFHNIGFNTDTVFGEPHNADVTCTANIGGYIFPFWRSFIYLINKSSPTRILLTQRLGPGRKRLHVRLFNSDDGSWIVITHVDHSNWFNFLDPIQSVKSHFVKATGDYELGNKMLESIITQTLRNFDNQKHLHLDINQIYLDNVKQI
;
A
#
# COMPACT_ATOMS: atom_id res chain seq x y z
N MET A 1 -17.00 -2.84 -1.79
CA MET A 1 -16.75 -2.01 -0.59
C MET A 1 -18.02 -1.22 -0.36
N SER A 2 -18.40 -0.93 0.89
CA SER A 2 -19.37 0.14 1.14
C SER A 2 -18.63 1.48 1.27
N LEU A 3 -19.07 2.49 0.52
CA LEU A 3 -18.58 3.89 0.61
C LEU A 3 -18.49 4.36 2.08
N ARG A 4 -19.38 3.85 2.94
CA ARG A 4 -19.47 4.13 4.37
C ARG A 4 -18.20 3.77 5.16
N SER A 5 -17.54 2.64 4.90
CA SER A 5 -16.31 2.26 5.60
C SER A 5 -15.14 3.18 5.25
N CYS A 6 -15.01 3.52 3.97
CA CYS A 6 -14.02 4.50 3.53
C CYS A 6 -14.27 5.87 4.17
N LEU A 7 -15.54 6.30 4.26
CA LEU A 7 -15.93 7.57 4.87
C LEU A 7 -15.78 7.59 6.41
N SER A 8 -15.87 6.45 7.11
CA SER A 8 -15.68 6.41 8.56
C SER A 8 -14.20 6.56 8.92
N ARG A 9 -13.33 5.74 8.35
CA ARG A 9 -11.86 5.83 8.56
C ARG A 9 -11.29 7.18 8.13
N PHE A 10 -11.93 7.80 7.14
CA PHE A 10 -11.60 9.14 6.70
C PHE A 10 -11.79 10.23 7.76
N LYS A 11 -12.74 10.08 8.68
CA LYS A 11 -12.87 11.02 9.80
C LYS A 11 -11.73 10.88 10.79
N GLU A 12 -11.22 9.67 10.97
CA GLU A 12 -10.13 9.33 11.89
C GLU A 12 -8.78 9.89 11.40
N GLU A 13 -8.56 10.00 10.09
CA GLU A 13 -7.37 10.64 9.50
C GLU A 13 -7.16 12.09 9.93
N LYS A 14 -8.24 12.80 10.28
CA LYS A 14 -8.19 14.20 10.71
C LYS A 14 -7.75 14.36 12.15
N LEU A 15 -7.69 13.26 12.91
CA LEU A 15 -7.24 13.30 14.30
C LEU A 15 -5.74 13.65 14.35
N PRO A 16 -5.30 14.45 15.33
CA PRO A 16 -3.88 14.71 15.55
C PRO A 16 -3.09 13.41 15.70
N PHE A 17 -1.79 13.43 15.36
CA PHE A 17 -0.92 12.25 15.45
C PHE A 17 -1.02 11.54 16.80
N SER A 18 -1.06 12.29 17.91
CA SER A 18 -1.17 11.75 19.28
C SER A 18 -2.41 10.87 19.52
N HIS A 19 -3.47 11.07 18.75
CA HIS A 19 -4.74 10.34 18.88
C HIS A 19 -4.84 9.15 17.93
N GLN A 20 -3.83 8.92 17.08
CA GLN A 20 -3.80 7.79 16.15
C GLN A 20 -3.40 6.51 16.88
N SER A 21 -3.91 5.35 16.44
CA SER A 21 -3.63 4.05 17.09
C SER A 21 -2.15 3.67 17.08
N TYR A 22 -1.39 4.12 16.08
CA TYR A 22 0.05 3.92 15.95
C TYR A 22 0.91 4.94 16.71
N SER A 23 0.32 5.95 17.37
CA SER A 23 1.07 7.11 17.91
C SER A 23 2.11 6.77 18.98
N THR A 24 1.95 5.61 19.62
CA THR A 24 2.82 5.14 20.71
C THR A 24 3.97 4.24 20.25
N LEU A 25 3.99 3.83 18.98
CA LEU A 25 5.07 3.01 18.43
C LEU A 25 6.35 3.82 18.33
N LYS A 26 7.51 3.15 18.41
CA LYS A 26 8.76 3.68 17.86
C LYS A 26 9.03 2.97 16.54
N LEU A 27 8.38 3.41 15.47
CA LEU A 27 8.43 2.72 14.19
C LEU A 27 9.86 2.65 13.63
N GLY A 28 10.25 1.46 13.20
CA GLY A 28 11.47 1.18 12.45
C GLY A 28 11.14 0.41 11.18
N ALA A 29 12.05 0.47 10.21
CA ALA A 29 11.97 -0.31 9.00
C ALA A 29 13.36 -0.79 8.61
N ARG A 30 13.43 -1.97 7.99
CA ARG A 30 14.64 -2.48 7.34
C ARG A 30 14.27 -3.23 6.07
N GLU A 31 15.07 -3.08 5.04
CA GLU A 31 14.97 -3.92 3.84
C GLU A 31 15.63 -5.27 4.11
N ILE A 32 15.08 -6.32 3.51
CA ILE A 32 15.59 -7.68 3.56
C ILE A 32 15.54 -8.30 2.16
N VAL A 33 16.51 -9.17 1.87
CA VAL A 33 16.44 -10.02 0.68
C VAL A 33 15.53 -11.20 1.00
N LEU A 34 14.50 -11.42 0.19
CA LEU A 34 13.51 -12.47 0.46
C LEU A 34 14.15 -13.86 0.56
N SER A 35 15.18 -14.15 -0.24
CA SER A 35 15.90 -15.44 -0.19
C SER A 35 16.58 -15.70 1.15
N GLU A 36 16.94 -14.66 1.91
CA GLU A 36 17.62 -14.81 3.20
C GLU A 36 16.64 -15.14 4.33
N ILE A 37 15.39 -14.66 4.21
CA ILE A 37 14.40 -14.79 5.29
C ILE A 37 13.48 -15.98 5.16
N MET A 38 13.41 -16.62 3.98
CA MET A 38 12.52 -17.77 3.77
C MET A 38 12.75 -18.88 4.81
N HIS A 39 13.93 -18.99 5.42
CA HIS A 39 14.21 -20.03 6.40
C HIS A 39 14.09 -19.58 7.86
N THR A 40 13.79 -18.30 8.12
CA THR A 40 13.79 -17.71 9.47
C THR A 40 12.43 -17.22 9.92
N ILE A 41 11.46 -17.10 9.00
CA ILE A 41 10.08 -16.74 9.31
C ILE A 41 9.25 -17.99 9.60
N ASP A 42 8.08 -17.81 10.21
CA ASP A 42 7.18 -18.91 10.49
C ASP A 42 6.76 -19.64 9.21
N ASN A 43 6.55 -20.95 9.31
CA ASN A 43 6.28 -21.83 8.17
C ASN A 43 5.01 -21.42 7.39
N ASP A 44 4.03 -20.77 8.02
CA ASP A 44 2.81 -20.36 7.33
C ASP A 44 3.03 -19.10 6.49
N THR A 45 3.66 -18.09 7.07
CA THR A 45 4.05 -16.86 6.37
C THR A 45 5.05 -17.14 5.26
N GLU A 46 6.04 -18.01 5.48
CA GLU A 46 6.94 -18.47 4.43
C GLU A 46 6.14 -19.07 3.27
N ARG A 47 5.26 -20.03 3.57
CA ARG A 47 4.46 -20.71 2.56
C ARG A 47 3.62 -19.73 1.75
N ARG A 48 3.03 -18.73 2.40
CA ARG A 48 2.21 -17.69 1.75
C ARG A 48 3.03 -16.79 0.83
N ILE A 49 4.16 -16.25 1.32
CA ILE A 49 5.08 -15.43 0.53
C ILE A 49 5.65 -16.25 -0.65
N ARG A 50 6.08 -17.48 -0.38
CA ARG A 50 6.74 -18.34 -1.37
C ARG A 50 5.81 -18.72 -2.53
N ARG A 51 4.55 -19.08 -2.23
CA ARG A 51 3.57 -19.52 -3.25
C ARG A 51 3.17 -18.41 -4.22
N ARG A 52 3.25 -17.14 -3.83
CA ARG A 52 2.77 -16.03 -4.66
C ARG A 52 3.85 -15.03 -5.01
N GLU A 53 4.47 -14.41 -4.02
CA GLU A 53 5.43 -13.33 -4.25
C GLU A 53 6.74 -13.85 -4.82
N TYR A 54 7.28 -14.94 -4.26
CA TYR A 54 8.63 -15.40 -4.61
C TYR A 54 8.66 -16.26 -5.88
N ILE A 55 7.81 -17.28 -5.98
CA ILE A 55 7.87 -18.24 -7.09
C ILE A 55 7.14 -17.71 -8.34
N VAL A 56 5.96 -17.12 -8.17
CA VAL A 56 5.13 -16.70 -9.31
C VAL A 56 5.55 -15.32 -9.79
N ASP A 57 5.72 -14.40 -8.84
CA ASP A 57 5.86 -12.98 -9.15
C ASP A 57 7.30 -12.44 -8.97
N LYS A 58 8.25 -13.27 -8.52
CA LYS A 58 9.70 -13.03 -8.42
C LYS A 58 10.11 -11.79 -7.60
N ALA A 59 9.40 -11.49 -6.52
CA ALA A 59 9.83 -10.49 -5.55
C ALA A 59 11.23 -10.83 -5.01
N LYS A 60 12.15 -9.86 -5.04
CA LYS A 60 13.53 -10.03 -4.53
C LYS A 60 13.70 -9.47 -3.12
N TYR A 61 13.03 -8.36 -2.84
CA TYR A 61 13.17 -7.61 -1.60
C TYR A 61 11.83 -7.48 -0.90
N ALA A 62 11.88 -7.31 0.41
CA ALA A 62 10.76 -6.93 1.25
C ALA A 62 11.22 -5.93 2.30
N THR A 63 10.27 -5.16 2.84
CA THR A 63 10.53 -4.26 3.97
C THR A 63 9.90 -4.84 5.22
N VAL A 64 10.68 -5.01 6.29
CA VAL A 64 10.15 -5.37 7.61
C VAL A 64 9.89 -4.10 8.41
N LEU A 65 8.64 -3.92 8.82
CA LEU A 65 8.23 -2.88 9.77
C LEU A 65 8.17 -3.48 11.18
N TYR A 66 8.80 -2.80 12.13
CA TYR A 66 8.90 -3.25 13.52
C TYR A 66 8.84 -2.08 14.49
N ASP A 67 8.47 -2.33 15.74
CA ASP A 67 8.63 -1.36 16.82
C ASP A 67 10.04 -1.51 17.42
N LYS A 68 10.81 -0.42 17.46
CA LYS A 68 12.15 -0.38 18.06
C LYS A 68 12.14 -0.72 19.56
N THR A 69 10.98 -0.69 20.23
CA THR A 69 10.81 -1.12 21.62
C THR A 69 10.54 -2.61 21.78
N GLY A 70 10.37 -3.36 20.69
CA GLY A 70 10.05 -4.80 20.70
C GLY A 70 8.57 -5.12 20.94
N LYS A 71 7.68 -4.12 20.93
CA LYS A 71 6.23 -4.37 20.99
C LYS A 71 5.70 -4.90 19.66
N SER A 72 4.73 -5.81 19.75
CA SER A 72 4.02 -6.30 18.57
C SER A 72 3.13 -5.22 17.96
N ILE A 73 3.21 -5.07 16.64
CA ILE A 73 2.33 -4.19 15.87
C ILE A 73 1.07 -5.00 15.53
N THR A 74 -0.08 -4.56 16.00
CA THR A 74 -1.34 -5.29 15.74
C THR A 74 -1.88 -5.03 14.34
N THR A 75 -2.76 -5.91 13.86
CA THR A 75 -3.44 -5.76 12.57
C THR A 75 -4.27 -4.47 12.47
N SER A 76 -4.82 -3.97 13.57
CA SER A 76 -5.52 -2.67 13.56
C SER A 76 -4.54 -1.52 13.35
N ILE A 77 -3.42 -1.53 14.09
CA ILE A 77 -2.39 -0.49 13.99
C ILE A 77 -1.78 -0.44 12.59
N ILE A 78 -1.45 -1.59 11.98
CA ILE A 78 -0.87 -1.61 10.63
C ILE A 78 -1.88 -1.13 9.57
N ARG A 79 -3.16 -1.48 9.72
CA ARG A 79 -4.22 -1.00 8.82
C ARG A 79 -4.36 0.52 8.93
N ASP A 80 -4.43 1.06 10.14
CA ASP A 80 -4.56 2.50 10.34
C ASP A 80 -3.31 3.25 9.84
N LEU A 81 -2.12 2.67 10.02
CA LEU A 81 -0.86 3.21 9.50
C LEU A 81 -0.91 3.34 7.97
N PHE A 82 -1.17 2.24 7.25
CA PHE A 82 -1.21 2.26 5.78
C PHE A 82 -2.38 3.08 5.23
N HIS A 83 -3.52 3.06 5.92
CA HIS A 83 -4.65 3.92 5.60
C HIS A 83 -4.24 5.39 5.67
N ASN A 84 -3.62 5.82 6.77
CA ASN A 84 -3.20 7.21 6.97
C ASN A 84 -2.02 7.63 6.07
N ILE A 85 -1.21 6.69 5.58
CA ILE A 85 -0.21 6.96 4.51
C ILE A 85 -0.90 7.37 3.20
N GLY A 86 -2.09 6.83 2.93
CA GLY A 86 -2.87 7.13 1.72
C GLY A 86 -3.37 5.90 0.98
N PHE A 87 -3.03 4.69 1.44
CA PHE A 87 -3.52 3.47 0.83
C PHE A 87 -4.98 3.22 1.17
N ASN A 88 -5.64 2.45 0.31
CA ASN A 88 -6.90 1.79 0.60
C ASN A 88 -6.60 0.41 1.20
N THR A 89 -6.85 0.22 2.49
CA THR A 89 -6.60 -1.03 3.22
C THR A 89 -7.79 -1.99 3.22
N ASP A 90 -8.95 -1.54 2.74
CA ASP A 90 -10.21 -2.30 2.73
C ASP A 90 -10.48 -2.81 1.29
N THR A 91 -9.49 -3.44 0.66
CA THR A 91 -9.60 -3.92 -0.72
C THR A 91 -10.52 -5.13 -0.83
N VAL A 92 -11.61 -4.99 -1.60
CA VAL A 92 -12.75 -5.93 -1.69
C VAL A 92 -12.43 -7.19 -2.48
N PHE A 93 -11.44 -7.10 -3.38
CA PHE A 93 -11.07 -8.12 -4.34
C PHE A 93 -9.62 -8.59 -4.16
N GLY A 94 -9.04 -8.39 -2.98
CA GLY A 94 -7.85 -9.16 -2.62
C GLY A 94 -8.33 -10.54 -2.21
N GLU A 95 -7.90 -11.59 -2.90
CA GLU A 95 -8.10 -12.97 -2.41
C GLU A 95 -7.65 -12.99 -0.94
N PRO A 96 -8.56 -13.25 0.02
CA PRO A 96 -8.22 -13.27 1.45
C PRO A 96 -7.31 -14.46 1.82
N HIS A 97 -6.74 -15.15 0.84
CA HIS A 97 -6.08 -16.43 1.02
C HIS A 97 -4.56 -16.36 1.11
N ASN A 98 -3.92 -15.20 0.87
CA ASN A 98 -2.46 -15.16 0.78
C ASN A 98 -1.76 -14.07 1.61
N ALA A 99 -2.42 -13.00 2.05
CA ALA A 99 -1.80 -11.97 2.90
C ALA A 99 -2.76 -11.55 4.02
N ASP A 100 -2.22 -11.13 5.17
CA ASP A 100 -3.02 -10.74 6.34
C ASP A 100 -3.73 -9.39 6.12
N VAL A 101 -3.09 -8.49 5.38
CA VAL A 101 -3.69 -7.25 4.90
C VAL A 101 -3.23 -6.98 3.47
N THR A 102 -4.16 -6.57 2.61
CA THR A 102 -3.86 -6.07 1.26
C THR A 102 -4.23 -4.61 1.17
N CYS A 103 -3.36 -3.79 0.60
CA CYS A 103 -3.60 -2.37 0.41
C CYS A 103 -3.32 -1.96 -1.03
N THR A 104 -4.00 -0.93 -1.51
CA THR A 104 -3.78 -0.39 -2.87
C THR A 104 -3.83 1.13 -2.91
N ALA A 105 -3.06 1.73 -3.81
CA ALA A 105 -3.15 3.15 -4.12
C ALA A 105 -3.07 3.37 -5.64
N ASN A 106 -3.88 4.29 -6.16
CA ASN A 106 -3.84 4.67 -7.58
C ASN A 106 -2.57 5.46 -7.89
N ILE A 107 -1.92 5.07 -9.00
CA ILE A 107 -0.69 5.67 -9.51
C ILE A 107 -0.75 5.75 -11.04
N GLY A 108 0.22 6.45 -11.66
CA GLY A 108 0.30 6.55 -13.11
C GLY A 108 -0.86 7.32 -13.76
N GLY A 109 -1.52 8.20 -13.00
CA GLY A 109 -2.62 9.03 -13.48
C GLY A 109 -3.98 8.31 -13.52
N TYR A 110 -4.92 8.90 -14.26
CA TYR A 110 -6.33 8.52 -14.26
C TYR A 110 -6.82 8.16 -15.66
N ILE A 111 -7.78 7.25 -15.74
CA ILE A 111 -8.44 6.83 -16.98
C ILE A 111 -9.04 8.07 -17.66
N PHE A 112 -9.76 8.89 -16.90
CA PHE A 112 -10.22 10.19 -17.34
C PHE A 112 -9.14 11.26 -17.11
N PRO A 113 -8.58 11.88 -18.17
CA PRO A 113 -7.44 12.80 -18.03
C PRO A 113 -7.76 14.02 -17.15
N PHE A 114 -9.02 14.46 -17.13
CA PHE A 114 -9.46 15.58 -16.30
C PHE A 114 -9.94 15.17 -14.90
N TRP A 115 -9.83 13.90 -14.51
CA TRP A 115 -10.35 13.43 -13.21
C TRP A 115 -9.75 14.22 -12.04
N ARG A 116 -8.43 14.41 -12.04
CA ARG A 116 -7.76 15.18 -10.99
C ARG A 116 -8.32 16.60 -10.95
N SER A 117 -8.37 17.29 -12.08
CA SER A 117 -8.90 18.65 -12.16
C SER A 117 -10.37 18.73 -11.72
N PHE A 118 -11.21 17.77 -12.15
CA PHE A 118 -12.61 17.67 -11.75
C PHE A 118 -12.74 17.53 -10.22
N ILE A 119 -12.03 16.57 -9.62
CA ILE A 119 -12.04 16.39 -8.15
C ILE A 119 -11.55 17.64 -7.43
N TYR A 120 -10.51 18.31 -7.94
CA TYR A 120 -10.02 19.57 -7.36
C TYR A 120 -11.05 20.71 -7.45
N LEU A 121 -11.87 20.75 -8.49
CA LEU A 121 -12.96 21.73 -8.65
C LEU A 121 -14.11 21.46 -7.67
N ILE A 122 -14.55 20.20 -7.54
CA ILE A 122 -15.72 19.85 -6.73
C ILE A 122 -15.42 19.62 -5.25
N ASN A 123 -14.16 19.29 -4.90
CA ASN A 123 -13.77 18.95 -3.54
C ASN A 123 -12.52 19.73 -3.12
N LYS A 124 -12.74 20.98 -2.67
CA LYS A 124 -11.68 21.87 -2.18
C LYS A 124 -10.99 21.37 -0.90
N SER A 125 -11.60 20.44 -0.15
CA SER A 125 -10.96 19.87 1.03
C SER A 125 -9.89 18.84 0.63
N SER A 126 -8.67 19.01 1.14
CA SER A 126 -7.55 18.08 0.93
C SER A 126 -7.93 16.62 1.19
N PRO A 127 -8.72 16.30 2.24
CA PRO A 127 -9.03 14.92 2.54
C PRO A 127 -9.94 14.24 1.48
N THR A 128 -11.08 14.82 1.09
CA THR A 128 -12.01 14.15 0.15
C THR A 128 -11.36 13.97 -1.22
N ARG A 129 -10.48 14.92 -1.58
CA ARG A 129 -9.63 14.85 -2.76
C ARG A 129 -8.78 13.59 -2.74
N ILE A 130 -8.13 13.26 -1.62
CA ILE A 130 -7.29 12.05 -1.47
C ILE A 130 -8.10 10.79 -1.67
N LEU A 131 -9.27 10.69 -1.02
CA LEU A 131 -10.15 9.52 -1.17
C LEU A 131 -10.50 9.27 -2.65
N LEU A 132 -10.88 10.31 -3.38
CA LEU A 132 -11.35 10.21 -4.77
C LEU A 132 -10.21 10.15 -5.79
N THR A 133 -8.99 10.50 -5.41
CA THR A 133 -7.82 10.44 -6.30
C THR A 133 -7.02 9.16 -6.03
N GLN A 134 -6.54 8.95 -4.81
CA GLN A 134 -5.65 7.83 -4.50
C GLN A 134 -6.36 6.50 -4.20
N ARG A 135 -7.59 6.51 -3.64
CA ARG A 135 -8.22 5.26 -3.15
C ARG A 135 -9.37 4.75 -4.01
N LEU A 136 -10.28 5.64 -4.41
CA LEU A 136 -11.50 5.32 -5.15
C LEU A 136 -11.50 5.85 -6.58
N GLY A 137 -10.44 6.56 -6.99
CA GLY A 137 -10.33 7.09 -8.34
C GLY A 137 -10.27 5.99 -9.42
N PRO A 138 -10.69 6.30 -10.65
CA PRO A 138 -10.47 5.44 -11.81
C PRO A 138 -9.00 5.58 -12.26
N GLY A 139 -8.07 5.09 -11.44
CA GLY A 139 -6.63 5.14 -11.73
C GLY A 139 -6.26 4.34 -12.97
N ARG A 140 -5.12 4.63 -13.60
CA ARG A 140 -4.60 3.80 -14.70
C ARG A 140 -3.85 2.58 -14.20
N LYS A 141 -3.06 2.77 -13.14
CA LYS A 141 -2.22 1.76 -12.50
C LYS A 141 -2.47 1.77 -11.00
N ARG A 142 -2.06 0.70 -10.32
CA ARG A 142 -2.16 0.59 -8.86
C ARG A 142 -0.86 0.12 -8.26
N LEU A 143 -0.45 0.74 -7.16
CA LEU A 143 0.56 0.19 -6.28
C LEU A 143 -0.14 -0.75 -5.31
N HIS A 144 0.17 -2.04 -5.41
CA HIS A 144 -0.33 -3.05 -4.50
C HIS A 144 0.67 -3.27 -3.38
N VAL A 145 0.16 -3.39 -2.16
CA VAL A 145 0.91 -3.72 -0.96
C VAL A 145 0.29 -4.98 -0.35
N ARG A 146 1.13 -5.96 -0.08
CA ARG A 146 0.79 -7.17 0.67
C ARG A 146 1.55 -7.15 1.98
N LEU A 147 0.82 -7.30 3.07
CA LEU A 147 1.32 -7.21 4.43
C LEU A 147 1.12 -8.58 5.09
N PHE A 148 2.21 -9.11 5.64
CA PHE A 148 2.25 -10.39 6.32
C PHE A 148 2.71 -10.18 7.75
N ASN A 149 1.94 -10.66 8.71
CA ASN A 149 2.35 -10.65 10.11
C ASN A 149 3.39 -11.75 10.34
N SER A 150 4.43 -11.42 11.10
CA SER A 150 5.41 -12.41 11.56
C SER A 150 5.21 -12.68 13.06
N ASP A 151 5.54 -13.89 13.50
CA ASP A 151 5.40 -14.33 14.90
C ASP A 151 6.14 -13.45 15.91
N ASP A 152 7.20 -12.74 15.49
CA ASP A 152 7.94 -11.79 16.32
C ASP A 152 7.20 -10.44 16.54
N GLY A 153 6.00 -10.30 15.97
CA GLY A 153 5.17 -9.10 16.04
C GLY A 153 5.54 -8.01 15.03
N SER A 154 6.48 -8.29 14.12
CA SER A 154 6.80 -7.43 12.97
C SER A 154 5.88 -7.70 11.77
N TRP A 155 5.97 -6.83 10.76
CA TRP A 155 5.22 -6.96 9.52
C TRP A 155 6.13 -6.91 8.31
N ILE A 156 6.00 -7.92 7.44
CA ILE A 156 6.69 -7.99 6.17
C ILE A 156 5.81 -7.31 5.12
N VAL A 157 6.38 -6.34 4.43
CA VAL A 157 5.73 -5.53 3.41
C VAL A 157 6.33 -5.85 2.06
N ILE A 158 5.50 -6.30 1.14
CA ILE A 158 5.89 -6.60 -0.25
C ILE A 158 5.00 -5.78 -1.17
N THR A 159 5.59 -5.17 -2.19
CA THR A 159 4.90 -4.25 -3.10
C THR A 159 5.21 -4.51 -4.55
N HIS A 160 4.21 -4.31 -5.40
CA HIS A 160 4.37 -4.29 -6.85
C HIS A 160 3.45 -3.25 -7.49
N VAL A 161 3.86 -2.76 -8.66
CA VAL A 161 3.00 -1.96 -9.52
C VAL A 161 2.21 -2.89 -10.43
N ASP A 162 0.90 -2.85 -10.31
CA ASP A 162 -0.03 -3.45 -11.26
C ASP A 162 -0.34 -2.42 -12.36
N HIS A 163 -0.06 -2.81 -13.60
CA HIS A 163 -0.34 -2.00 -14.79
C HIS A 163 -1.80 -2.06 -15.26
N SER A 164 -2.62 -2.88 -14.60
CA SER A 164 -4.00 -3.12 -14.97
C SER A 164 -4.94 -2.72 -13.84
N ASN A 165 -5.63 -1.58 -13.98
CA ASN A 165 -6.75 -1.28 -13.11
C ASN A 165 -8.02 -1.95 -13.65
N TRP A 166 -8.71 -2.72 -12.83
CA TRP A 166 -10.00 -3.36 -13.16
C TRP A 166 -11.10 -2.37 -13.61
N PHE A 167 -11.01 -1.11 -13.21
CA PHE A 167 -11.90 -0.05 -13.70
C PHE A 167 -11.47 0.53 -15.06
N ASN A 168 -10.44 -0.01 -15.71
CA ASN A 168 -10.01 0.43 -17.02
C ASN A 168 -10.95 -0.08 -18.12
N PHE A 169 -12.16 0.49 -18.17
CA PHE A 169 -13.16 0.20 -19.20
C PHE A 169 -12.69 0.55 -20.62
N LEU A 170 -11.62 1.34 -20.75
CA LEU A 170 -10.99 1.65 -22.03
C LEU A 170 -10.08 0.52 -22.55
N ASP A 171 -9.71 -0.44 -21.69
CA ASP A 171 -8.98 -1.65 -22.06
C ASP A 171 -9.60 -2.90 -21.40
N PRO A 172 -10.72 -3.40 -21.96
CA PRO A 172 -11.41 -4.57 -21.43
C PRO A 172 -10.56 -5.85 -21.54
N ILE A 173 -9.67 -5.95 -22.53
CA ILE A 173 -8.79 -7.11 -22.70
C ILE A 173 -7.79 -7.18 -21.55
N GLN A 174 -7.20 -6.04 -21.17
CA GLN A 174 -6.27 -5.96 -20.04
C GLN A 174 -6.99 -6.18 -18.70
N SER A 175 -8.23 -5.70 -18.56
CA SER A 175 -9.05 -5.94 -17.36
C SER A 175 -9.45 -7.42 -17.18
N VAL A 176 -9.67 -8.15 -18.28
CA VAL A 176 -9.90 -9.60 -18.26
C VAL A 176 -8.60 -10.35 -17.99
N LYS A 177 -7.49 -9.98 -18.65
CA LYS A 177 -6.18 -10.59 -18.39
C LYS A 177 -5.75 -10.43 -16.93
N SER A 178 -6.02 -9.28 -16.29
CA SER A 178 -5.69 -9.08 -14.87
C SER A 178 -6.53 -9.93 -13.92
N HIS A 179 -7.71 -10.38 -14.34
CA HIS A 179 -8.57 -11.30 -13.58
C HIS A 179 -8.21 -12.78 -13.78
N PHE A 180 -7.82 -13.18 -15.00
CA PHE A 180 -7.69 -14.61 -15.36
C PHE A 180 -6.26 -15.08 -15.56
N VAL A 181 -5.33 -14.18 -15.90
CA VAL A 181 -3.90 -14.48 -15.92
C VAL A 181 -3.36 -14.07 -14.56
N LYS A 182 -2.58 -14.92 -13.88
CA LYS A 182 -1.82 -14.51 -12.69
C LYS A 182 -0.89 -13.38 -13.11
N ALA A 183 -1.37 -12.15 -13.00
CA ALA A 183 -0.71 -10.98 -13.55
C ALA A 183 0.57 -10.72 -12.76
N THR A 184 1.67 -10.67 -13.49
CA THR A 184 3.00 -10.25 -13.05
C THR A 184 2.96 -8.74 -12.78
N GLY A 185 3.26 -8.34 -11.55
CA GLY A 185 3.50 -6.93 -11.21
C GLY A 185 4.94 -6.52 -11.44
N ASP A 186 5.20 -5.21 -11.55
CA ASP A 186 6.55 -4.66 -11.51
C ASP A 186 6.98 -4.49 -10.04
N TYR A 187 7.70 -5.49 -9.52
CA TYR A 187 8.22 -5.50 -8.15
C TYR A 187 9.46 -4.61 -7.97
N GLU A 188 10.22 -4.36 -9.03
CA GLU A 188 11.41 -3.50 -8.92
C GLU A 188 10.97 -2.06 -8.69
N LEU A 189 10.07 -1.56 -9.55
CA LEU A 189 9.47 -0.24 -9.36
C LEU A 189 8.65 -0.19 -8.07
N GLY A 190 7.90 -1.26 -7.76
CA GLY A 190 7.18 -1.39 -6.50
C GLY A 190 8.07 -1.19 -5.28
N ASN A 191 9.22 -1.87 -5.24
CA ASN A 191 10.17 -1.78 -4.13
C ASN A 191 10.79 -0.37 -4.00
N LYS A 192 11.24 0.22 -5.11
CA LYS A 192 11.78 1.62 -5.11
C LYS A 192 10.75 2.62 -4.58
N MET A 193 9.50 2.47 -5.00
CA MET A 193 8.40 3.26 -4.48
C MET A 193 8.16 3.02 -2.98
N LEU A 194 8.18 1.77 -2.52
CA LEU A 194 7.99 1.44 -1.12
C LEU A 194 9.10 2.04 -0.25
N GLU A 195 10.35 1.97 -0.68
CA GLU A 195 11.49 2.60 0.01
C GLU A 195 11.26 4.10 0.19
N SER A 196 10.84 4.79 -0.87
CA SER A 196 10.50 6.21 -0.84
C SER A 196 9.34 6.52 0.11
N ILE A 197 8.29 5.69 0.09
CA ILE A 197 7.11 5.82 0.97
C ILE A 197 7.53 5.65 2.43
N ILE A 198 8.22 4.55 2.76
CA ILE A 198 8.62 4.24 4.14
C ILE A 198 9.59 5.28 4.68
N THR A 199 10.54 5.76 3.88
CA THR A 199 11.47 6.83 4.28
C THR A 199 10.71 8.11 4.66
N GLN A 200 9.75 8.51 3.84
CA GLN A 200 8.92 9.69 4.14
C GLN A 200 7.98 9.46 5.33
N THR A 201 7.41 8.25 5.45
CA THR A 201 6.58 7.87 6.60
C THR A 201 7.38 7.94 7.89
N LEU A 202 8.56 7.33 7.96
CA LEU A 202 9.42 7.37 9.15
C LEU A 202 9.78 8.82 9.52
N ARG A 203 10.14 9.64 8.53
CA ARG A 203 10.39 11.07 8.77
C ARG A 203 9.17 11.79 9.34
N ASN A 204 7.97 11.56 8.79
CA ASN A 204 6.74 12.19 9.32
C ASN A 204 6.40 11.65 10.71
N PHE A 205 6.65 10.36 10.95
CA PHE A 205 6.43 9.69 12.22
C PHE A 205 7.31 10.25 13.32
N ASP A 206 8.62 10.39 13.08
CA ASP A 206 9.59 10.96 14.02
C ASP A 206 9.27 12.43 14.35
N ASN A 207 8.71 13.15 13.38
CA ASN A 207 8.25 14.53 13.55
C ASN A 207 6.82 14.65 14.09
N GLN A 208 6.15 13.54 14.41
CA GLN A 208 4.75 13.48 14.87
C GLN A 208 3.76 14.24 13.96
N LYS A 209 3.99 14.17 12.64
CA LYS A 209 3.15 14.80 11.61
C LYS A 209 2.14 13.81 11.06
N HIS A 210 1.15 14.33 10.32
CA HIS A 210 0.27 13.48 9.52
C HIS A 210 1.10 12.65 8.52
N LEU A 211 0.78 11.36 8.42
CA LEU A 211 1.55 10.41 7.62
C LEU A 211 1.15 10.41 6.13
N HIS A 212 0.16 11.20 5.76
CA HIS A 212 -0.37 11.23 4.41
C HIS A 212 0.68 11.64 3.38
N LEU A 213 0.82 10.84 2.31
CA LEU A 213 1.76 11.07 1.21
C LEU A 213 1.04 11.19 -0.14
N ASP A 214 1.61 11.98 -1.06
CA ASP A 214 1.19 11.96 -2.46
C ASP A 214 1.84 10.78 -3.20
N ILE A 215 1.25 9.58 -3.06
CA ILE A 215 1.77 8.34 -3.64
C ILE A 215 1.93 8.43 -5.16
N ASN A 216 1.05 9.19 -5.84
CA ASN A 216 1.17 9.38 -7.28
C ASN A 216 2.34 10.31 -7.64
N GLN A 217 2.66 11.31 -6.81
CA GLN A 217 3.87 12.11 -6.99
C GLN A 217 5.12 11.24 -6.80
N ILE A 218 5.16 10.40 -5.77
CA ILE A 218 6.26 9.44 -5.53
C ILE A 218 6.48 8.54 -6.74
N TYR A 219 5.40 8.05 -7.37
CA TYR A 219 5.47 7.29 -8.62
C TYR A 219 6.16 8.09 -9.74
N LEU A 220 5.73 9.34 -9.96
CA LEU A 220 6.28 10.18 -11.03
C LEU A 220 7.77 10.49 -10.81
N ASP A 221 8.19 10.64 -9.56
CA ASP A 221 9.58 10.91 -9.23
C ASP A 221 10.48 9.69 -9.47
N ASN A 222 9.99 8.48 -9.17
CA ASN A 222 10.72 7.23 -9.41
C ASN A 222 10.80 6.85 -10.89
N VAL A 223 9.73 7.07 -11.67
CA VAL A 223 9.73 6.74 -13.11
C VAL A 223 10.64 7.67 -13.91
N LYS A 224 10.87 8.91 -13.47
CA LYS A 224 11.81 9.83 -14.14
C LYS A 224 13.29 9.44 -13.96
N GLN A 225 13.61 8.56 -13.01
CA GLN A 225 14.96 8.12 -12.71
C GLN A 225 15.37 6.86 -13.48
N ILE A 226 14.43 6.26 -14.23
CA ILE A 226 14.61 5.08 -15.10
C ILE A 226 14.69 5.56 -16.54
#